data_AF-A0A4Q5YJ82-F1
#
_entry.id   AF-A0A4Q5YJ82-F1
#
_cell.length_a   1.000
_cell.length_b   1.000
_cell.length_c   1.000
_cell.angle_alpha   90.00
_cell.angle_beta   90.00
_cell.angle_gamma   90.00
#
_symmetry.space_group_name_H-M   'P 1'
#
loop_
_entity.id
_entity.type
_entity.pdbx_description
1 polymer ?
#
loop_
_entity_poly.entity_id
_entity_poly.type
_entity_poly.pdbx_seq_one_letter_code
_entity_poly.pdbx_strand_id
1 'polypeptide(L)'
;MLYRRILMTLLMCIGILARDRSHAQPTVWHDIQRKLHYRPHGSGFIKVDGNRRFNRALYGSNTGFRVETGDLPEFALYLPGMGGNLSFQLIRKGRVLPLINAKNIQTVYQPGSMIYTINDPILGGGKIELAVMALMEGEGIIIRTTTQHLPKDLKLGIRYGGASGKKFSRDGDIGADPESSFDFKPGNGAGNVYSISKNQFTLRFPVKKDIRQWFGIFQEQAVLTIAGTNT
;
A
#
# COMPACT_ATOMS: atom_id res chain seq x y z
N MET A 1 -8.73 -28.81 61.17
CA MET A 1 -7.56 -27.99 61.59
C MET A 1 -6.35 -28.50 60.83
N LEU A 2 -5.47 -27.75 60.17
CA LEU A 2 -5.31 -26.32 59.93
C LEU A 2 -4.14 -26.26 58.90
N TYR A 3 -4.35 -25.55 57.79
CA TYR A 3 -3.36 -24.92 56.89
C TYR A 3 -1.88 -25.38 56.87
N ARG A 4 -1.37 -25.69 55.66
CA ARG A 4 -0.04 -25.23 55.21
C ARG A 4 0.10 -25.32 53.68
N ARG A 5 -0.36 -24.27 52.98
CA ARG A 5 0.47 -23.22 52.34
C ARG A 5 1.05 -23.64 50.98
N ILE A 6 0.27 -23.38 49.94
CA ILE A 6 0.70 -23.22 48.55
C ILE A 6 1.71 -22.06 48.52
N LEU A 7 2.96 -22.38 48.21
CA LEU A 7 3.99 -21.38 47.95
C LEU A 7 3.79 -20.85 46.52
N MET A 8 2.93 -19.84 46.40
CA MET A 8 2.84 -19.02 45.19
C MET A 8 4.06 -18.09 45.21
N THR A 9 5.10 -18.46 44.47
CA THR A 9 6.29 -17.62 44.31
C THR A 9 5.90 -16.37 43.52
N LEU A 10 5.66 -15.29 44.26
CA LEU A 10 5.50 -13.94 43.75
C LEU A 10 6.82 -13.53 43.09
N LEU A 11 6.91 -13.63 41.77
CA LEU A 11 8.05 -13.12 41.01
C LEU A 11 8.01 -11.59 41.10
N MET A 12 8.77 -11.04 42.03
CA MET A 12 8.93 -9.62 42.23
C MET A 12 9.66 -9.05 41.01
N CYS A 13 8.92 -8.42 40.10
CA CYS A 13 9.48 -7.62 39.01
C CYS A 13 10.27 -6.46 39.63
N ILE A 14 11.57 -6.66 39.81
CA ILE A 14 12.53 -5.57 40.02
C ILE A 14 12.51 -4.80 38.70
N GLY A 15 11.80 -3.67 38.70
CA GLY A 15 11.82 -2.70 37.63
C GLY A 15 13.23 -2.16 37.49
N ILE A 16 14.01 -2.77 36.60
CA ILE A 16 15.23 -2.16 36.11
C ILE A 16 14.77 -0.94 35.32
N LEU A 17 14.99 0.25 35.88
CA LEU A 17 15.02 1.51 35.15
C LEU A 17 16.22 1.45 34.19
N ALA A 18 16.13 0.61 33.16
CA ALA A 18 17.00 0.69 32.02
C ALA A 18 16.63 2.00 31.33
N ARG A 19 17.44 3.04 31.60
CA ARG A 19 17.52 4.16 30.67
C ARG A 19 18.01 3.54 29.37
N ASP A 20 17.10 3.37 28.42
CA ASP A 20 17.45 3.07 27.03
C ASP A 20 18.38 4.19 26.56
N ARG A 21 19.69 4.00 26.72
CA ARG A 21 20.66 4.68 25.89
C ARG A 21 20.45 4.10 24.52
N SER A 22 19.59 4.74 23.73
CA SER A 22 19.52 4.48 22.30
C SER A 22 20.92 4.71 21.75
N HIS A 23 21.69 3.63 21.55
CA HIS A 23 22.96 3.70 20.87
C HIS A 23 22.66 4.09 19.43
N ALA A 24 22.79 5.39 19.14
CA ALA A 24 22.72 5.87 17.77
C ALA A 24 23.79 5.13 16.96
N GLN A 25 23.36 4.41 15.93
CA GLN A 25 24.28 3.77 14.99
C GLN A 25 25.22 4.82 14.41
N PRO A 26 26.48 4.46 14.07
CA PRO A 26 27.39 5.39 13.42
C PRO A 26 26.74 5.99 12.17
N THR A 27 26.91 7.31 12.03
CA THR A 27 26.34 8.13 10.95
C THR A 27 26.87 7.77 9.56
N VAL A 28 27.92 6.95 9.51
CA VAL A 28 28.63 6.54 8.30
C VAL A 28 28.56 5.01 8.16
N TRP A 29 28.33 4.53 6.94
CA TRP A 29 28.41 3.10 6.58
C TRP A 29 29.11 2.99 5.23
N HIS A 30 30.24 2.28 5.17
CA HIS A 30 31.13 2.26 4.00
C HIS A 30 31.43 3.67 3.46
N ASP A 31 31.84 4.59 4.32
CA ASP A 31 32.16 6.00 3.97
C ASP A 31 31.01 6.82 3.38
N ILE A 32 29.77 6.30 3.43
CA ILE A 32 28.58 7.01 2.98
C ILE A 32 27.81 7.52 4.21
N GLN A 33 27.56 8.83 4.25
CA GLN A 33 26.67 9.43 5.25
C GLN A 33 25.26 8.87 5.08
N ARG A 34 24.75 8.24 6.13
CA ARG A 34 23.39 7.69 6.13
C ARG A 34 22.38 8.83 6.11
N LYS A 35 21.56 8.87 5.06
CA LYS A 35 20.41 9.75 4.99
C LYS A 35 19.19 9.02 5.53
N LEU A 36 18.60 9.56 6.59
CA LEU A 36 17.37 9.02 7.16
C LEU A 36 16.24 9.18 6.14
N HIS A 37 15.69 8.06 5.64
CA HIS A 37 14.61 8.10 4.67
C HIS A 37 13.27 8.47 5.32
N TYR A 38 12.92 7.80 6.43
CA TYR A 38 11.72 8.06 7.22
C TYR A 38 12.06 8.65 8.58
N ARG A 39 11.27 9.61 9.05
CA ARG A 39 11.40 10.18 10.41
C ARG A 39 10.37 9.55 11.34
N PRO A 40 10.66 9.38 12.65
CA PRO A 40 9.65 8.99 13.63
C PRO A 40 8.48 9.99 13.62
N HIS A 41 7.25 9.47 13.75
CA HIS A 41 6.03 10.29 13.81
C HIS A 41 4.92 9.55 14.55
N GLY A 42 4.60 9.99 15.77
CA GLY A 42 3.65 9.29 16.64
C GLY A 42 4.07 7.84 16.87
N SER A 43 3.15 6.89 16.66
CA SER A 43 3.40 5.44 16.73
C SER A 43 4.00 4.86 15.43
N GLY A 44 4.39 5.71 14.49
CA GLY A 44 4.78 5.32 13.13
C GLY A 44 5.96 6.12 12.59
N PHE A 45 6.03 6.18 11.26
CA PHE A 45 7.09 6.87 10.54
C PHE A 45 6.52 7.69 9.38
N ILE A 46 7.03 8.91 9.23
CA ILE A 46 6.61 9.87 8.19
C ILE A 46 7.67 10.00 7.10
N LYS A 47 7.19 10.13 5.86
CA LYS A 47 7.93 10.64 4.71
C LYS A 47 7.18 11.80 4.10
N VAL A 48 7.89 12.87 3.76
CA VAL A 48 7.37 13.98 2.97
C VAL A 48 8.14 13.98 1.66
N ASP A 49 7.41 14.09 0.54
CA ASP A 49 7.93 14.14 -0.83
C ASP A 49 8.93 13.00 -1.10
N GLY A 50 8.52 11.79 -0.73
CA GLY A 50 9.25 10.57 -1.10
C GLY A 50 8.99 10.15 -2.54
N ASN A 51 9.81 9.22 -3.01
CA ASN A 51 9.85 8.84 -4.42
C ASN A 51 9.94 7.32 -4.64
N ARG A 52 9.98 6.53 -3.57
CA ARG A 52 10.05 5.07 -3.67
C ARG A 52 8.65 4.49 -3.81
N ARG A 53 8.46 3.59 -4.77
CA ARG A 53 7.24 2.78 -4.89
C ARG A 53 7.52 1.40 -4.34
N PHE A 54 6.47 0.72 -3.87
CA PHE A 54 6.53 -0.69 -3.46
C PHE A 54 7.65 -1.01 -2.45
N ASN A 55 8.04 -0.06 -1.60
CA ASN A 55 9.12 -0.21 -0.62
C ASN A 55 8.62 -0.44 0.82
N ARG A 56 7.31 -0.67 0.99
CA ARG A 56 6.67 -0.91 2.28
C ARG A 56 5.49 -1.87 2.11
N ALA A 57 5.72 -3.16 2.31
CA ALA A 57 4.63 -4.15 2.26
C ALA A 57 3.70 -4.03 3.48
N LEU A 58 2.40 -4.12 3.24
CA LEU A 58 1.39 -4.41 4.26
C LEU A 58 1.01 -5.88 4.15
N TYR A 59 1.35 -6.66 5.16
CA TYR A 59 1.01 -8.07 5.26
C TYR A 59 -0.43 -8.23 5.76
N GLY A 60 -1.16 -9.15 5.13
CA GLY A 60 -2.53 -9.51 5.53
C GLY A 60 -2.52 -10.64 6.55
N SER A 61 -3.17 -11.75 6.19
CA SER A 61 -3.23 -12.97 6.99
C SER A 61 -1.91 -13.78 6.95
N ASN A 62 -1.95 -15.05 7.35
CA ASN A 62 -0.81 -15.95 7.40
C ASN A 62 -0.36 -16.51 6.02
N THR A 63 -0.86 -15.96 4.90
CA THR A 63 -0.44 -16.37 3.55
C THR A 63 0.75 -15.53 3.05
N GLY A 64 1.25 -15.85 1.85
CA GLY A 64 2.25 -15.02 1.18
C GLY A 64 1.70 -13.71 0.59
N PHE A 65 0.42 -13.41 0.80
CA PHE A 65 -0.21 -12.20 0.27
C PHE A 65 0.30 -10.94 0.96
N ARG A 66 0.45 -9.88 0.16
CA ARG A 66 0.74 -8.54 0.67
C ARG A 66 0.29 -7.47 -0.30
N VAL A 67 0.00 -6.31 0.25
CA VAL A 67 -0.19 -5.08 -0.50
C VAL A 67 1.15 -4.34 -0.49
N GLU A 68 1.79 -4.27 -1.64
CA GLU A 68 2.99 -3.45 -1.82
C GLU A 68 2.57 -1.99 -1.87
N THR A 69 3.09 -1.21 -0.93
CA THR A 69 2.88 0.23 -0.85
C THR A 69 4.23 0.94 -0.84
N GLY A 70 4.25 2.27 -0.81
CA GLY A 70 5.52 2.99 -0.72
C GLY A 70 5.37 4.44 -0.32
N ASP A 71 6.35 5.25 -0.67
CA ASP A 71 6.26 6.70 -0.46
C ASP A 71 5.12 7.33 -1.29
N LEU A 72 4.79 6.72 -2.44
CA LEU A 72 3.81 7.21 -3.41
C LEU A 72 2.52 6.36 -3.39
N PRO A 73 1.33 6.95 -3.66
CA PRO A 73 0.04 6.27 -3.63
C PRO A 73 -0.20 5.43 -4.92
N GLU A 74 0.65 4.44 -5.13
CA GLU A 74 0.51 3.37 -6.12
C GLU A 74 0.78 2.04 -5.42
N PHE A 75 -0.10 1.06 -5.66
CA PHE A 75 -0.08 -0.19 -4.93
C PHE A 75 0.03 -1.38 -5.86
N ALA A 76 0.67 -2.45 -5.41
CA ALA A 76 0.61 -3.74 -6.09
C ALA A 76 0.08 -4.82 -5.15
N LEU A 77 -0.75 -5.71 -5.68
CA LEU A 77 -1.17 -6.90 -4.97
C LEU A 77 -0.19 -8.01 -5.33
N TYR A 78 0.41 -8.60 -4.31
CA TYR A 78 1.29 -9.76 -4.50
C TYR A 78 0.63 -10.99 -3.88
N LEU A 79 0.56 -12.05 -4.66
CA LEU A 79 0.09 -13.39 -4.32
C LEU A 79 1.11 -14.34 -4.90
N PRO A 80 2.03 -14.97 -4.13
CA PRO A 80 3.22 -15.65 -4.65
C PRO A 80 3.44 -15.53 -6.18
N GLY A 81 3.72 -14.28 -6.62
CA GLY A 81 3.49 -13.81 -8.00
C GLY A 81 2.68 -12.49 -8.11
N MET A 82 2.67 -11.88 -9.30
CA MET A 82 2.03 -10.59 -9.57
C MET A 82 0.50 -10.69 -9.59
N GLY A 83 -0.15 -10.16 -8.57
CA GLY A 83 -1.61 -10.13 -8.40
C GLY A 83 -2.29 -8.90 -8.99
N GLY A 84 -1.55 -7.88 -9.40
CA GLY A 84 -2.08 -6.67 -10.06
C GLY A 84 -1.45 -5.38 -9.53
N ASN A 85 -1.65 -4.29 -10.25
CA ASN A 85 -1.24 -2.93 -9.93
C ASN A 85 -2.47 -2.02 -9.84
N LEU A 86 -2.51 -1.16 -8.83
CA LEU A 86 -3.56 -0.19 -8.55
C LEU A 86 -2.96 1.22 -8.51
N SER A 87 -3.44 2.09 -9.39
CA SER A 87 -3.00 3.49 -9.50
C SER A 87 -4.18 4.46 -9.50
N PHE A 88 -3.93 5.70 -9.08
CA PHE A 88 -4.93 6.77 -9.02
C PHE A 88 -4.58 7.91 -9.96
N GLN A 89 -5.59 8.64 -10.39
CA GLN A 89 -5.43 9.88 -11.16
C GLN A 89 -6.50 10.90 -10.81
N LEU A 90 -6.12 12.18 -10.86
CA LEU A 90 -7.02 13.32 -10.70
C LEU A 90 -7.39 13.85 -12.08
N ILE A 91 -8.68 14.04 -12.32
CA ILE A 91 -9.21 14.51 -13.60
C ILE A 91 -10.02 15.78 -13.35
N ARG A 92 -9.63 16.88 -13.98
CA ARG A 92 -10.33 18.16 -13.85
C ARG A 92 -10.09 19.04 -15.08
N LYS A 93 -11.17 19.57 -15.67
CA LYS A 93 -11.12 20.47 -16.85
C LYS A 93 -10.22 19.96 -17.98
N GLY A 94 -10.35 18.66 -18.32
CA GLY A 94 -9.56 18.01 -19.37
C GLY A 94 -8.11 17.67 -18.99
N ARG A 95 -7.61 18.09 -17.82
CA ARG A 95 -6.30 17.69 -17.31
C ARG A 95 -6.40 16.37 -16.55
N VAL A 96 -5.45 15.47 -16.81
CA VAL A 96 -5.23 14.25 -16.03
C VAL A 96 -3.89 14.38 -15.29
N LEU A 97 -3.89 14.09 -14.00
CA LEU A 97 -2.70 14.07 -13.15
C LEU A 97 -2.62 12.71 -12.44
N PRO A 98 -1.66 11.84 -12.78
CA PRO A 98 -1.36 10.66 -11.95
C PRO A 98 -1.11 11.08 -10.51
N LEU A 99 -1.75 10.42 -9.54
CA LEU A 99 -1.70 10.86 -8.14
C LEU A 99 -0.28 10.80 -7.57
N ILE A 100 0.55 9.87 -8.07
CA ILE A 100 1.97 9.77 -7.73
C ILE A 100 2.79 11.00 -8.17
N ASN A 101 2.26 11.82 -9.08
CA ASN A 101 2.88 13.05 -9.57
C ASN A 101 2.31 14.30 -8.89
N ALA A 102 1.49 14.15 -7.84
CA ALA A 102 0.99 15.29 -7.07
C ALA A 102 2.14 16.05 -6.41
N LYS A 103 2.01 17.38 -6.35
CA LYS A 103 3.09 18.26 -5.89
C LYS A 103 3.55 18.00 -4.45
N ASN A 104 2.64 17.63 -3.56
CA ASN A 104 2.98 17.32 -2.18
C ASN A 104 2.30 16.04 -1.73
N ILE A 105 3.12 15.07 -1.35
CA ILE A 105 2.68 13.77 -0.85
C ILE A 105 3.39 13.53 0.48
N GLN A 106 2.59 13.52 1.54
CA GLN A 106 3.04 13.07 2.85
C GLN A 106 2.51 11.66 3.09
N THR A 107 3.39 10.76 3.50
CA THR A 107 3.08 9.36 3.76
C THR A 107 3.45 8.99 5.18
N VAL A 108 2.52 8.39 5.92
CA VAL A 108 2.72 7.88 7.27
C VAL A 108 2.50 6.37 7.26
N TYR A 109 3.53 5.63 7.60
CA TYR A 109 3.41 4.23 7.97
C TYR A 109 3.14 4.15 9.46
N GLN A 110 2.06 3.50 9.86
CA GLN A 110 1.76 3.16 11.24
C GLN A 110 1.41 1.66 11.32
N PRO A 111 1.27 1.06 12.51
CA PRO A 111 0.99 -0.38 12.62
C PRO A 111 -0.19 -0.81 11.74
N GLY A 112 0.09 -1.68 10.76
CA GLY A 112 -0.90 -2.28 9.85
C GLY A 112 -1.50 -1.34 8.79
N SER A 113 -1.04 -0.10 8.63
CA SER A 113 -1.63 0.82 7.65
C SER A 113 -0.66 1.85 7.07
N MET A 114 -1.00 2.31 5.86
CA MET A 114 -0.32 3.41 5.18
C MET A 114 -1.31 4.54 4.93
N ILE A 115 -0.95 5.74 5.35
CA ILE A 115 -1.78 6.94 5.21
C ILE A 115 -1.07 7.92 4.31
N TYR A 116 -1.73 8.35 3.23
CA TYR A 116 -1.23 9.35 2.29
C TYR A 116 -2.07 10.62 2.45
N THR A 117 -1.43 11.75 2.68
CA THR A 117 -2.02 13.09 2.56
C THR A 117 -1.50 13.71 1.27
N ILE A 118 -2.42 14.06 0.38
CA ILE A 118 -2.10 14.61 -0.95
C ILE A 118 -2.62 16.04 -1.07
N ASN A 119 -1.73 16.94 -1.50
CA ASN A 119 -2.04 18.30 -1.89
C ASN A 119 -1.44 18.60 -3.28
N ASP A 120 -2.24 19.22 -4.14
CA ASP A 120 -1.82 19.65 -5.48
C ASP A 120 -2.65 20.85 -5.92
N PRO A 121 -2.11 21.79 -6.73
CA PRO A 121 -2.89 22.91 -7.28
C PRO A 121 -4.19 22.49 -8.00
N ILE A 122 -4.26 21.29 -8.59
CA ILE A 122 -5.49 20.80 -9.23
C ILE A 122 -6.64 20.65 -8.23
N LEU A 123 -6.33 20.43 -6.95
CA LEU A 123 -7.30 20.32 -5.84
C LEU A 123 -7.84 21.67 -5.37
N GLY A 124 -7.38 22.80 -5.90
CA GLY A 124 -7.95 24.12 -5.58
C GLY A 124 -7.89 24.50 -4.09
N GLY A 125 -6.85 24.08 -3.38
CA GLY A 125 -6.71 24.26 -1.92
C GLY A 125 -7.31 23.12 -1.08
N GLY A 126 -8.01 22.18 -1.71
CA GLY A 126 -8.48 20.97 -1.07
C GLY A 126 -7.38 19.94 -0.78
N LYS A 127 -7.78 18.86 -0.12
CA LYS A 127 -6.91 17.75 0.30
C LYS A 127 -7.60 16.42 0.06
N ILE A 128 -6.80 15.41 -0.31
CA ILE A 128 -7.20 14.00 -0.34
C ILE A 128 -6.37 13.25 0.69
N GLU A 129 -7.00 12.38 1.45
CA GLU A 129 -6.34 11.40 2.29
C GLU A 129 -6.72 9.98 1.84
N LEU A 130 -5.72 9.12 1.69
CA LEU A 130 -5.89 7.69 1.45
C LEU A 130 -5.37 6.91 2.66
N ALA A 131 -6.21 6.10 3.28
CA ALA A 131 -5.78 5.13 4.30
C ALA A 131 -5.90 3.72 3.72
N VAL A 132 -4.79 2.98 3.73
CA VAL A 132 -4.63 1.69 3.05
C VAL A 132 -4.32 0.60 4.08
N MET A 133 -5.01 -0.52 3.99
CA MET A 133 -4.79 -1.71 4.82
C MET A 133 -4.90 -2.97 3.96
N ALA A 134 -4.14 -4.00 4.33
CA ALA A 134 -4.42 -5.36 3.90
C ALA A 134 -5.56 -5.93 4.74
N LEU A 135 -6.37 -6.83 4.18
CA LEU A 135 -7.41 -7.52 4.93
C LEU A 135 -6.78 -8.53 5.91
N MET A 136 -7.35 -8.63 7.11
CA MET A 136 -6.99 -9.65 8.09
C MET A 136 -7.58 -11.01 7.71
N GLU A 137 -8.82 -11.02 7.21
CA GLU A 137 -9.52 -12.21 6.76
C GLU A 137 -9.55 -12.24 5.23
N GLY A 138 -8.85 -13.23 4.66
CA GLY A 138 -8.67 -13.35 3.21
C GLY A 138 -7.52 -12.51 2.65
N GLU A 139 -7.36 -12.59 1.34
CA GLU A 139 -6.35 -11.83 0.59
C GLU A 139 -7.06 -10.63 -0.04
N GLY A 140 -6.58 -9.41 0.24
CA GLY A 140 -7.23 -8.22 -0.28
C GLY A 140 -6.72 -6.92 0.32
N ILE A 141 -7.22 -5.83 -0.24
CA ILE A 141 -6.89 -4.46 0.12
C ILE A 141 -8.17 -3.69 0.42
N ILE A 142 -8.15 -2.85 1.46
CA ILE A 142 -9.17 -1.84 1.69
C ILE A 142 -8.52 -0.46 1.66
N ILE A 143 -9.16 0.47 0.96
CA ILE A 143 -8.71 1.85 0.82
C ILE A 143 -9.86 2.77 1.22
N ARG A 144 -9.66 3.56 2.27
CA ARG A 144 -10.56 4.65 2.63
C ARG A 144 -10.04 5.94 2.00
N THR A 145 -10.92 6.63 1.28
CA THR A 145 -10.64 7.96 0.72
C THR A 145 -11.43 9.00 1.50
N THR A 146 -10.73 9.96 2.10
CA THR A 146 -11.33 11.13 2.75
C THR A 146 -10.95 12.38 1.96
N THR A 147 -11.88 13.31 1.80
CA THR A 147 -11.67 14.52 1.01
C THR A 147 -12.09 15.77 1.77
N GLN A 148 -11.42 16.89 1.50
CA GLN A 148 -11.73 18.18 2.11
C GLN A 148 -11.68 19.26 1.04
N HIS A 149 -12.72 20.09 0.97
CA HIS A 149 -12.79 21.29 0.11
C HIS A 149 -12.42 21.04 -1.37
N LEU A 150 -12.85 19.92 -1.94
CA LEU A 150 -12.55 19.62 -3.35
C LEU A 150 -13.39 20.46 -4.31
N PRO A 151 -12.84 20.84 -5.48
CA PRO A 151 -13.62 21.45 -6.55
C PRO A 151 -14.71 20.48 -7.02
N LYS A 152 -15.92 20.99 -7.27
CA LYS A 152 -17.08 20.18 -7.71
C LYS A 152 -16.84 19.44 -9.03
N ASP A 153 -15.95 19.95 -9.86
CA ASP A 153 -15.59 19.42 -11.18
C ASP A 153 -14.41 18.43 -11.16
N LEU A 154 -13.87 18.12 -9.97
CA LEU A 154 -12.78 17.15 -9.81
C LEU A 154 -13.33 15.72 -9.77
N LYS A 155 -12.70 14.82 -10.53
CA LYS A 155 -12.94 13.38 -10.46
C LYS A 155 -11.67 12.65 -10.01
N LEU A 156 -11.84 11.66 -9.14
CA LEU A 156 -10.79 10.69 -8.80
C LEU A 156 -10.99 9.44 -9.65
N GLY A 157 -10.03 9.15 -10.52
CA GLY A 157 -9.96 7.91 -11.28
C GLY A 157 -9.09 6.88 -10.57
N ILE A 158 -9.49 5.61 -10.67
CA ILE A 158 -8.73 4.46 -10.17
C ILE A 158 -8.55 3.50 -11.34
N ARG A 159 -7.32 3.03 -11.53
CA ARG A 159 -6.98 2.01 -12.51
C ARG A 159 -6.45 0.78 -11.78
N TYR A 160 -6.99 -0.37 -12.10
CA TYR A 160 -6.53 -1.66 -11.59
C TYR A 160 -6.33 -2.66 -12.73
N GLY A 161 -5.23 -3.41 -12.70
CA GLY A 161 -5.03 -4.53 -13.61
C GLY A 161 -3.60 -5.05 -13.62
N GLY A 162 -3.22 -5.81 -14.66
CA GLY A 162 -1.86 -6.35 -14.76
C GLY A 162 -1.60 -7.54 -13.82
N ALA A 163 -2.66 -8.25 -13.43
CA ALA A 163 -2.57 -9.49 -12.66
C ALA A 163 -2.11 -10.63 -13.57
N SER A 164 -0.82 -10.96 -13.55
CA SER A 164 -0.22 -11.94 -14.47
C SER A 164 0.16 -13.27 -13.80
N GLY A 165 0.13 -13.34 -12.47
CA GLY A 165 0.65 -14.48 -11.72
C GLY A 165 2.16 -14.70 -11.87
N LYS A 166 2.89 -13.77 -12.52
CA LYS A 166 4.33 -13.90 -12.76
C LYS A 166 5.08 -13.92 -11.44
N LYS A 167 5.88 -14.97 -11.22
CA LYS A 167 6.82 -15.04 -10.10
C LYS A 167 8.04 -14.16 -10.35
N PHE A 168 8.50 -13.47 -9.32
CA PHE A 168 9.73 -12.68 -9.34
C PHE A 168 10.94 -13.51 -8.88
N SER A 169 12.16 -13.00 -9.05
CA SER A 169 13.37 -13.76 -8.75
C SER A 169 13.45 -14.10 -7.26
N ARG A 170 13.18 -13.11 -6.42
CA ARG A 170 13.18 -13.23 -4.96
C ARG A 170 11.88 -12.69 -4.37
N ASP A 171 10.79 -13.06 -5.02
CA ASP A 171 9.45 -12.77 -4.54
C ASP A 171 9.21 -11.29 -4.25
N GLY A 172 9.85 -10.37 -5.00
CA GLY A 172 9.67 -8.93 -4.87
C GLY A 172 10.52 -8.28 -3.77
N ASP A 173 11.54 -8.98 -3.26
CA ASP A 173 12.43 -8.49 -2.21
C ASP A 173 13.21 -7.24 -2.66
N ILE A 174 13.24 -6.23 -1.79
CA ILE A 174 13.83 -4.93 -2.09
C ILE A 174 15.34 -5.07 -2.28
N GLY A 175 15.84 -4.64 -3.44
CA GLY A 175 17.26 -4.72 -3.80
C GLY A 175 17.64 -6.02 -4.52
N ALA A 176 16.76 -7.03 -4.51
CA ALA A 176 16.92 -8.23 -5.32
C ALA A 176 16.11 -8.16 -6.63
N ASP A 177 14.82 -7.84 -6.52
CA ASP A 177 13.97 -7.60 -7.68
C ASP A 177 13.87 -6.08 -7.96
N PRO A 178 13.84 -5.64 -9.23
CA PRO A 178 13.66 -4.23 -9.54
C PRO A 178 12.25 -3.77 -9.14
N GLU A 179 12.12 -2.52 -8.68
CA GLU A 179 10.82 -1.88 -8.36
C GLU A 179 9.82 -2.06 -9.51
N SER A 180 10.30 -1.97 -10.75
CA SER A 180 9.50 -2.13 -11.98
C SER A 180 8.92 -3.52 -12.17
N SER A 181 9.24 -4.50 -11.33
CA SER A 181 8.58 -5.82 -11.31
C SER A 181 7.07 -5.68 -11.05
N PHE A 182 6.67 -4.66 -10.30
CA PHE A 182 5.29 -4.38 -9.91
C PHE A 182 4.58 -3.37 -10.83
N ASP A 183 5.27 -2.82 -11.83
CA ASP A 183 4.65 -1.86 -12.76
C ASP A 183 3.52 -2.52 -13.56
N PHE A 184 2.50 -1.73 -13.88
CA PHE A 184 1.55 -2.10 -14.91
C PHE A 184 2.23 -2.08 -16.28
N LYS A 185 2.42 -3.26 -16.89
CA LYS A 185 3.02 -3.41 -18.23
C LYS A 185 1.96 -3.92 -19.22
N PRO A 186 2.01 -3.54 -20.51
CA PRO A 186 1.03 -3.98 -21.51
C PRO A 186 0.80 -5.50 -21.55
N GLY A 187 1.86 -6.30 -21.36
CA GLY A 187 1.76 -7.77 -21.32
C GLY A 187 1.23 -8.37 -20.01
N ASN A 188 1.20 -7.61 -18.91
CA ASN A 188 0.78 -8.15 -17.61
C ASN A 188 -0.73 -8.43 -17.53
N GLY A 189 -1.52 -7.89 -18.45
CA GLY A 189 -2.97 -8.14 -18.52
C GLY A 189 -3.36 -9.31 -19.43
N ALA A 190 -2.39 -10.05 -19.98
CA ALA A 190 -2.68 -11.16 -20.87
C ALA A 190 -3.49 -12.26 -20.14
N GLY A 191 -4.69 -12.55 -20.65
CA GLY A 191 -5.62 -13.51 -20.04
C GLY A 191 -6.48 -12.93 -18.91
N ASN A 192 -6.38 -11.63 -18.61
CA ASN A 192 -7.26 -10.95 -17.67
C ASN A 192 -8.65 -10.79 -18.29
N VAL A 193 -9.66 -11.36 -17.64
CA VAL A 193 -11.07 -11.25 -18.05
C VAL A 193 -11.83 -10.50 -16.97
N TYR A 194 -12.37 -9.34 -17.33
CA TYR A 194 -13.16 -8.50 -16.43
C TYR A 194 -14.66 -8.70 -16.67
N SER A 195 -15.44 -8.64 -15.61
CA SER A 195 -16.90 -8.51 -15.66
C SER A 195 -17.30 -7.42 -14.68
N ILE A 196 -18.14 -6.48 -15.12
CA ILE A 196 -18.62 -5.36 -14.31
C ILE A 196 -20.11 -5.53 -14.03
N SER A 197 -20.49 -5.31 -12.78
CA SER A 197 -21.88 -5.21 -12.37
C SER A 197 -22.02 -4.01 -11.42
N LYS A 198 -22.65 -2.93 -11.91
CA LYS A 198 -22.77 -1.66 -11.18
C LYS A 198 -21.40 -1.13 -10.71
N ASN A 199 -21.23 -0.95 -9.40
CA ASN A 199 -20.04 -0.49 -8.70
C ASN A 199 -19.05 -1.63 -8.36
N GLN A 200 -19.26 -2.82 -8.91
CA GLN A 200 -18.44 -3.99 -8.62
C GLN A 200 -17.80 -4.54 -9.90
N PHE A 201 -16.63 -5.15 -9.75
CA PHE A 201 -16.03 -5.96 -10.79
C PHE A 201 -15.52 -7.29 -10.26
N THR A 202 -15.47 -8.25 -11.18
CA THR A 202 -14.72 -9.49 -11.03
C THR A 202 -13.60 -9.49 -12.06
N LEU A 203 -12.39 -9.85 -11.65
CA LEU A 203 -11.26 -10.10 -12.54
C LEU A 203 -10.84 -11.56 -12.40
N ARG A 204 -10.87 -12.32 -13.49
CA ARG A 204 -10.24 -13.65 -13.59
C ARG A 204 -8.91 -13.54 -14.30
N PHE A 205 -7.88 -14.19 -13.80
CA PHE A 205 -6.54 -14.12 -14.37
C PHE A 205 -5.76 -15.44 -14.20
N PRO A 206 -4.87 -15.78 -15.14
CA PRO A 206 -4.11 -17.03 -15.09
C PRO A 206 -2.96 -16.97 -14.09
N VAL A 207 -2.74 -18.08 -13.39
CA VAL A 207 -1.55 -18.32 -12.55
C VAL A 207 -1.07 -19.75 -12.81
N LYS A 208 -0.01 -19.91 -13.59
CA LYS A 208 0.48 -21.21 -14.08
C LYS A 208 -0.64 -22.01 -14.79
N LYS A 209 -1.12 -23.11 -14.19
CA LYS A 209 -2.18 -23.98 -14.72
C LYS A 209 -3.54 -23.71 -14.08
N ASP A 210 -3.63 -22.69 -13.23
CA ASP A 210 -4.83 -22.36 -12.44
C ASP A 210 -5.38 -20.98 -12.83
N ILE A 211 -6.63 -20.71 -12.47
CA ILE A 211 -7.29 -19.41 -12.65
C ILE A 211 -7.63 -18.84 -11.28
N ARG A 212 -7.08 -17.67 -10.99
CA ARG A 212 -7.43 -16.91 -9.78
C ARG A 212 -8.44 -15.82 -10.09
N GLN A 213 -9.06 -15.31 -9.02
CA GLN A 213 -10.08 -14.30 -9.13
C GLN A 213 -9.89 -13.20 -8.08
N TRP A 214 -10.10 -11.96 -8.51
CA TRP A 214 -10.29 -10.82 -7.64
C TRP A 214 -11.73 -10.32 -7.75
N PHE A 215 -12.24 -9.85 -6.62
CA PHE A 215 -13.47 -9.07 -6.56
C PHE A 215 -13.11 -7.67 -6.08
N GLY A 216 -13.70 -6.65 -6.70
CA GLY A 216 -13.57 -5.28 -6.24
C GLY A 216 -14.93 -4.62 -6.15
N ILE A 217 -15.10 -3.82 -5.11
CA ILE A 217 -16.31 -3.03 -4.85
C ILE A 217 -15.89 -1.59 -4.59
N PHE A 218 -16.60 -0.67 -5.23
CA PHE A 218 -16.44 0.76 -5.06
C PHE A 218 -17.70 1.35 -4.43
N GLN A 219 -17.72 2.66 -4.18
CA GLN A 219 -18.95 3.32 -3.77
C GLN A 219 -20.00 3.29 -4.89
N GLU A 220 -21.28 3.35 -4.55
CA GLU A 220 -22.39 3.13 -5.50
C GLU A 220 -22.37 4.10 -6.70
N GLN A 221 -21.91 5.33 -6.49
CA GLN A 221 -21.75 6.35 -7.51
C GLN A 221 -20.55 6.15 -8.44
N ALA A 222 -19.71 5.14 -8.20
CA ALA A 222 -18.56 4.86 -9.05
C ALA A 222 -18.99 4.31 -10.40
N VAL A 223 -18.41 4.87 -11.47
CA VAL A 223 -18.59 4.38 -12.84
C VAL A 223 -17.38 3.55 -13.21
N LEU A 224 -17.61 2.27 -13.53
CA LEU A 224 -16.56 1.33 -13.91
C LEU A 224 -16.62 1.09 -15.41
N THR A 225 -15.46 1.06 -16.05
CA THR A 225 -15.30 0.75 -17.47
C THR A 225 -14.09 -0.15 -17.68
N ILE A 226 -14.17 -1.08 -18.64
CA ILE A 226 -13.02 -1.86 -19.08
C ILE A 226 -12.30 -1.07 -20.18
N ALA A 227 -11.01 -0.84 -20.01
CA ALA A 227 -10.15 -0.20 -21.00
C ALA A 227 -9.05 -1.17 -21.47
N GLY A 228 -8.67 -1.06 -22.73
CA GLY A 228 -7.53 -1.82 -23.28
C GLY A 228 -6.19 -1.29 -22.75
N THR A 229 -5.12 -2.06 -22.92
CA THR A 229 -3.77 -1.69 -22.45
C THR A 229 -3.11 -0.55 -23.24
N ASN A 230 -3.80 0.01 -24.25
CA ASN A 230 -3.28 1.05 -25.15
C ASN A 230 -3.83 2.46 -24.86
N THR A 231 -4.49 2.66 -23.70
CA THR A 231 -5.04 3.96 -23.27
C THR A 231 -4.43 4.45 -21.97
#